data_AF-A0A2H0YDQ9-F1
#
_entry.id   AF-A0A2H0YDQ9-F1
#
_cell.length_a   1.000
_cell.length_b   1.000
_cell.length_c   1.000
_cell.angle_alpha   90.00
_cell.angle_beta   90.00
_cell.angle_gamma   90.00
#
_symmetry.space_group_name_H-M   'P 1'
#
loop_
_entity.id
_entity.type
_entity.pdbx_description
1 polymer ?
#
loop_
_entity_poly.entity_id
_entity_poly.type
_entity_poly.pdbx_seq_one_letter_code
_entity_poly.pdbx_strand_id
1 'polypeptide(L)' 'MKIGILSPAERDLEEGYRFYESQSPGLGSYFLDSLYSDIDSLAYFGGIHQLVFGCHRLLSKRFPFAVYYRIID' A
#
# COMPACT_ATOMS: atom_id res chain seq x y z
N MET A 1 -6.61 11.03 10.77
CA MET A 1 -5.81 11.48 9.60
C MET A 1 -6.58 11.10 8.34
N LYS A 2 -6.73 12.00 7.35
CA LYS A 2 -7.34 11.65 6.06
C LYS A 2 -6.26 11.07 5.15
N ILE A 3 -6.48 9.89 4.60
CA ILE A 3 -5.56 9.25 3.66
C ILE A 3 -6.02 9.56 2.24
N GLY A 4 -5.08 9.99 1.39
CA GLY A 4 -5.29 10.14 -0.04
C GLY A 4 -4.32 9.25 -0.80
N ILE A 5 -4.83 8.44 -1.71
CA ILE A 5 -4.01 7.61 -2.59
C ILE A 5 -3.78 8.40 -3.88
N LEU A 6 -2.52 8.53 -4.29
CA LEU A 6 -2.16 9.22 -5.52
C LEU A 6 -2.42 8.30 -6.72
N SER A 7 -2.80 8.86 -7.87
CA SER A 7 -3.09 8.08 -9.07
C SER A 7 -1.96 7.12 -9.53
N PRO A 8 -0.66 7.43 -9.36
CA PRO A 8 0.39 6.45 -9.58
C PRO A 8 0.28 5.22 -8.67
N ALA A 9 -0.01 5.41 -7.38
CA ALA A 9 -0.18 4.30 -6.44
C ALA A 9 -1.46 3.50 -6.71
N GLU A 10 -2.53 4.14 -7.20
CA GLU A 10 -3.72 3.41 -7.66
C GLU A 10 -3.41 2.48 -8.84
N ARG A 11 -2.57 2.92 -9.78
CA ARG A 11 -2.11 2.07 -10.89
C ARG A 11 -1.25 0.91 -10.40
N ASP A 12 -0.34 1.15 -9.45
CA ASP A 12 0.47 0.08 -8.86
C ASP A 12 -0.42 -1.00 -8.19
N LEU A 13 -1.51 -0.59 -7.53
CA LEU A 13 -2.49 -1.51 -6.95
C LEU A 13 -3.27 -2.29 -8.02
N GLU A 14 -3.69 -1.64 -9.10
CA GLU A 14 -4.38 -2.29 -10.23
C GLU A 14 -3.48 -3.31 -10.94
N GLU A 15 -2.22 -2.96 -11.21
CA GLU A 15 -1.23 -3.85 -11.80
C GLU A 15 -0.93 -5.03 -10.89
N GLY A 16 -0.76 -4.78 -9.59
CA GLY A 16 -0.59 -5.82 -8.58
C GLY A 16 -1.78 -6.77 -8.51
N TYR A 17 -3.01 -6.24 -8.49
CA TYR A 17 -4.23 -7.05 -8.54
C TYR A 17 -4.23 -7.99 -9.74
N ARG A 18 -4.03 -7.45 -10.95
CA ARG A 18 -4.04 -8.25 -12.18
C ARG A 18 -2.97 -9.32 -12.19
N PHE A 19 -1.76 -8.97 -11.73
CA PHE A 19 -0.64 -9.91 -11.63
C PHE A 19 -0.97 -11.09 -10.70
N TYR A 20 -1.47 -10.82 -9.50
CA TYR A 20 -1.78 -11.86 -8.53
C TYR A 20 -3.02 -12.66 -8.91
N GLU A 21 -4.05 -12.03 -9.44
CA GLU A 21 -5.27 -12.71 -9.92
C GLU A 21 -4.96 -13.70 -11.06
N SER A 22 -4.00 -13.34 -11.93
CA SER A 22 -3.57 -14.23 -13.02
C SER A 22 -2.86 -15.51 -12.54
N GLN A 23 -2.32 -15.52 -11.32
CA GLN A 23 -1.63 -16.68 -10.76
C GLN A 23 -2.59 -17.66 -10.09
N SER A 24 -3.63 -17.15 -9.42
CA SER A 24 -4.68 -17.95 -8.81
C SER A 24 -5.93 -17.10 -8.63
N PRO A 25 -7.12 -17.61 -9.02
CA PRO A 25 -8.38 -16.93 -8.77
C PRO A 25 -8.53 -16.51 -7.31
N GLY A 26 -8.90 -15.25 -7.07
CA GLY A 26 -9.07 -14.64 -5.75
C GLY A 26 -7.79 -14.12 -5.09
N LEU A 27 -6.61 -14.42 -5.61
CA LEU A 27 -5.35 -13.93 -5.02
C LEU A 27 -5.16 -12.42 -5.24
N GLY A 28 -5.67 -11.87 -6.34
CA GLY A 28 -5.65 -10.42 -6.58
C GLY A 28 -6.51 -9.68 -5.56
N SER A 29 -7.71 -10.21 -5.27
CA SER A 29 -8.57 -9.64 -4.22
C SER A 29 -7.90 -9.69 -2.85
N TYR A 30 -7.30 -10.83 -2.50
CA TYR A 30 -6.54 -10.96 -1.24
C TYR A 30 -5.34 -10.01 -1.15
N PHE A 31 -4.68 -9.73 -2.29
CA PHE A 31 -3.66 -8.71 -2.41
C PHE A 31 -4.19 -7.32 -2.06
N LEU A 32 -5.30 -6.89 -2.70
CA LEU A 32 -5.88 -5.58 -2.43
C LEU A 32 -6.32 -5.45 -0.97
N ASP A 33 -7.02 -6.45 -0.43
CA ASP A 33 -7.48 -6.45 0.96
C ASP A 33 -6.30 -6.29 1.94
N SER A 34 -5.19 -6.98 1.66
CA SER A 34 -3.98 -6.89 2.48
C SER A 34 -3.32 -5.51 2.40
N LEU A 35 -3.20 -4.94 1.21
CA LEU A 35 -2.56 -3.63 1.01
C LEU A 35 -3.43 -2.49 1.53
N TYR A 36 -4.74 -2.53 1.35
CA TYR A 36 -5.65 -1.54 1.94
C TYR A 36 -5.63 -1.60 3.47
N SER A 37 -5.57 -2.79 4.07
CA SER A 37 -5.42 -2.92 5.53
C SER A 37 -4.13 -2.28 6.04
N ASP A 38 -3.02 -2.45 5.31
CA ASP A 38 -1.75 -1.80 5.64
C ASP A 38 -1.84 -0.26 5.47
N ILE A 39 -2.49 0.23 4.40
CA ILE A 39 -2.70 1.66 4.14
C ILE A 39 -3.59 2.30 5.23
N ASP A 40 -4.72 1.69 5.56
CA ASP A 40 -5.65 2.19 6.59
C ASP A 40 -4.98 2.30 7.96
N SER A 41 -4.02 1.41 8.24
CA SER A 41 -3.23 1.46 9.48
C SER A 41 -2.41 2.76 9.63
N LEU A 42 -2.10 3.45 8.52
CA LEU A 42 -1.41 4.75 8.53
C LEU A 42 -2.23 5.83 9.21
N ALA A 43 -3.54 5.67 9.35
CA ALA A 43 -4.37 6.60 10.12
C ALA A 43 -3.98 6.64 11.61
N TYR A 44 -3.39 5.56 12.12
CA TYR A 44 -2.97 5.39 13.51
C TYR A 44 -1.45 5.43 13.68
N PHE A 45 -0.70 4.84 12.74
CA PHE A 45 0.76 4.68 12.81
C PHE A 45 1.51 5.54 11.79
N GLY A 46 0.83 6.50 11.15
CA GLY A 46 1.47 7.44 10.23
C GLY A 46 2.62 8.20 10.92
N GLY A 47 3.76 8.30 10.25
CA GLY A 47 4.91 9.12 10.68
C GLY A 47 5.97 8.39 11.51
N ILE A 48 5.66 7.21 12.07
CA ILE A 48 6.66 6.44 12.85
C ILE A 48 7.59 5.58 11.96
N HIS A 49 7.26 5.47 10.68
CA HIS A 49 7.94 4.59 9.73
C HIS A 49 9.25 5.22 9.25
N GLN A 50 10.26 4.40 8.97
CA GLN A 50 11.56 4.87 8.50
C GLN A 50 11.45 5.70 7.21
N LEU A 51 12.22 6.79 7.14
CA LEU A 51 12.36 7.58 5.92
C LEU A 51 13.31 6.90 4.93
N VAL A 52 12.83 6.69 3.71
CA VAL A 52 13.56 6.11 2.59
C VAL A 52 13.21 6.91 1.34
N PHE A 53 14.23 7.36 0.59
CA PHE A 53 14.06 8.22 -0.58
C PHE A 53 13.20 9.49 -0.33
N GLY A 54 13.24 10.03 0.89
CA GLY A 54 12.48 11.23 1.27
C GLY A 54 11.00 11.00 1.59
N CYS A 55 10.55 9.75 1.67
CA CYS A 55 9.19 9.37 2.06
C CYS A 55 9.22 8.40 3.25
N HIS A 56 8.16 8.38 4.06
CA HIS A 56 7.97 7.30 5.03
C HIS A 56 7.65 6.02 4.29
N ARG A 57 8.26 4.90 4.70
CA ARG A 57 8.08 3.60 4.05
C ARG A 57 7.49 2.57 5.02
N LEU A 58 6.26 2.15 4.74
CA LEU A 58 5.63 0.99 5.37
C LEU A 58 5.87 -0.24 4.48
N LEU A 59 6.38 -1.33 5.04
CA LEU A 59 6.49 -2.62 4.34
C LEU A 59 5.19 -3.41 4.54
N SER A 60 4.62 -3.94 3.46
CA SER A 60 3.43 -4.77 3.58
C SER A 60 3.75 -6.06 4.33
N LYS A 61 2.78 -6.53 5.12
CA LYS A 61 2.94 -7.71 5.97
C LYS A 61 2.84 -9.03 5.22
N ARG A 62 2.17 -9.03 4.06
CA ARG A 62 1.78 -10.26 3.35
C ARG A 62 2.39 -10.36 1.97
N PHE A 63 2.58 -9.23 1.30
CA PHE A 63 3.09 -9.18 -0.06
C PHE A 63 4.44 -8.43 -0.10
N PRO A 64 5.32 -8.73 -1.07
CA PRO A 64 6.63 -8.09 -1.20
C PRO A 64 6.51 -6.65 -1.76
N PHE A 65 5.71 -5.82 -1.10
CA PHE A 65 5.39 -4.45 -1.50
C PHE A 65 5.74 -3.47 -0.38
N ALA A 66 6.00 -2.22 -0.76
CA ALA A 66 6.22 -1.12 0.17
C ALA A 66 5.31 0.06 -0.18
N VAL A 67 4.64 0.61 0.82
CA VAL A 67 3.81 1.81 0.71
C VAL A 67 4.67 3.01 1.09
N TYR A 68 4.93 3.88 0.12
CA TYR A 68 5.62 5.15 0.34
C TYR A 68 4.60 6.27 0.48
N TYR A 69 4.70 7.04 1.57
CA TYR A 69 3.77 8.13 1.85
C TYR A 69 4.48 9.33 2.48
N ARG A 70 3.79 10.47 2.47
CA ARG A 70 4.19 11.71 3.14
C ARG A 70 3.04 12.20 4.00
N ILE A 71 3.36 12.85 5.11
CA ILE A 71 2.41 13.60 5.90
C ILE A 71 2.44 15.04 5.38
N ILE A 72 1.27 15.59 5.10
CA ILE A 72 1.08 16.95 4.62
C ILE A 72 0.15 17.62 5.64
N ASP A 73 0.53 18.80 6.12
CA ASP A 73 -0.28 19.63 7.02
C ASP A 73 -1.41 20.37 6.29
#